data_AF-A0A7S3U5I5-F1
#
_entry.id   AF-A0A7S3U5I5-F1
#
_cell.length_a   1.000
_cell.length_b   1.000
_cell.length_c   1.000
_cell.angle_alpha   90.00
_cell.angle_beta   90.00
_cell.angle_gamma   90.00
#
_symmetry.space_group_name_H-M   'P 1'
#
loop_
_entity.id
_entity.type
_entity.pdbx_description
1 polymer ?
#
loop_
_entity_poly.entity_id
_entity_poly.type
_entity_poly.pdbx_seq_one_letter_code
_entity_poly.pdbx_strand_id
1 'polypeptide(L)'
;EMAQHGFARNNTWKVLEDAKPVEGSEDLKLVLGLDEKTATHEAWPHPYRLEYAIVVAAESLSTTLTVHNTGDAAFKFMDLQHTYFNIGDIKATTVSGFQGAKYLDKASDDPEKVRDDDR
;
A
#
# COMPACT_ATOMS: atom_id res chain seq x y z
N GLU A 1 7.82 11.46 17.23
CA GLU A 1 8.39 10.37 16.42
C GLU A 1 7.28 9.57 15.75
N MET A 2 7.53 9.01 14.56
CA MET A 2 6.55 8.20 13.82
C MET A 2 6.89 6.72 13.95
N ALA A 3 5.89 5.88 14.21
CA ALA A 3 6.08 4.43 14.27
C ALA A 3 6.53 3.86 12.92
N GLN A 4 7.16 2.68 12.94
CA GLN A 4 7.54 1.96 11.72
C GLN A 4 6.29 1.76 10.84
N HIS A 5 6.44 2.05 9.54
CA HIS A 5 5.35 2.03 8.54
C HIS A 5 4.27 3.10 8.72
N GLY A 6 4.56 4.17 9.45
CA GLY A 6 3.67 5.32 9.55
C GLY A 6 2.42 5.07 10.37
N PHE A 7 1.38 5.84 10.09
CA PHE A 7 0.15 5.87 10.91
C PHE A 7 -1.10 5.36 10.18
N ALA A 8 -1.11 5.31 8.84
CA ALA A 8 -2.31 4.99 8.06
C ALA A 8 -2.94 3.63 8.42
N ARG A 9 -2.10 2.62 8.71
CA ARG A 9 -2.53 1.26 9.10
C ARG A 9 -3.10 1.15 10.53
N ASN A 10 -2.90 2.17 11.37
CA ASN A 10 -3.30 2.19 12.77
C ASN A 10 -4.55 3.05 13.01
N ASN A 11 -5.18 3.55 11.96
CA ASN A 11 -6.35 4.42 12.04
C ASN A 11 -7.53 3.78 11.30
N THR A 12 -8.75 4.08 11.76
CA THR A 12 -9.98 3.63 11.12
C THR A 12 -10.28 4.50 9.92
N TRP A 13 -10.42 3.87 8.75
CA TRP A 13 -10.80 4.54 7.52
C TRP A 13 -12.32 4.66 7.43
N LYS A 14 -12.82 5.76 6.87
CA LYS A 14 -14.25 5.97 6.61
C LYS A 14 -14.62 5.41 5.25
N VAL A 15 -15.84 4.89 5.11
CA VAL A 15 -16.41 4.60 3.79
C VAL A 15 -16.77 5.94 3.13
N LEU A 16 -16.14 6.24 2.00
CA LEU A 16 -16.47 7.41 1.16
C LEU A 16 -17.50 7.04 0.10
N GLU A 17 -17.44 5.81 -0.39
CA GLU A 17 -18.36 5.24 -1.38
C GLU A 17 -18.62 3.78 -1.00
N ASP A 18 -19.90 3.45 -0.76
CA ASP A 18 -20.31 2.07 -0.48
C ASP A 18 -20.00 1.14 -1.66
N ALA A 19 -19.84 -0.15 -1.35
CA ALA A 19 -19.56 -1.16 -2.36
C ALA A 19 -20.64 -1.19 -3.44
N LYS A 20 -20.26 -0.95 -4.70
CA LYS A 20 -21.18 -0.96 -5.85
C LYS A 20 -20.52 -1.49 -7.12
N PRO A 21 -21.30 -1.95 -8.11
CA PRO A 21 -20.75 -2.42 -9.37
C PRO A 21 -19.97 -1.32 -10.09
N VAL A 22 -18.85 -1.70 -10.71
CA VAL A 22 -18.15 -0.87 -11.69
C VAL A 22 -19.03 -0.75 -12.93
N GLU A 23 -19.13 0.45 -13.52
CA GLU A 23 -19.98 0.69 -14.68
C GLU A 23 -19.63 -0.27 -15.84
N GLY A 24 -20.62 -1.03 -16.30
CA GLY A 24 -20.44 -2.02 -17.37
C GLY A 24 -19.75 -3.31 -16.95
N SER A 25 -19.56 -3.57 -15.65
CA SER A 25 -18.94 -4.79 -15.11
C SER A 25 -19.74 -5.35 -13.91
N GLU A 26 -19.51 -6.63 -13.59
CA GLU A 26 -19.97 -7.27 -12.35
C GLU A 26 -18.99 -7.05 -11.17
N ASP A 27 -17.83 -6.43 -11.43
CA ASP A 27 -16.82 -6.16 -10.41
C ASP A 27 -17.36 -5.17 -9.35
N LEU A 28 -17.01 -5.38 -8.09
CA LEU A 28 -17.44 -4.52 -6.99
C LEU A 28 -16.33 -3.55 -6.59
N LYS A 29 -16.65 -2.26 -6.52
CA LYS A 29 -15.76 -1.19 -6.07
C LYS A 29 -16.21 -0.63 -4.73
N LEU A 30 -15.28 -0.50 -3.79
CA LEU A 30 -15.40 0.19 -2.51
C LEU A 30 -14.37 1.32 -2.44
N VAL A 31 -14.71 2.48 -1.88
CA VAL A 31 -13.75 3.57 -1.64
C VAL A 31 -13.72 3.94 -0.16
N LEU A 32 -12.52 3.89 0.42
CA LEU A 32 -12.26 4.29 1.79
C LEU A 32 -11.49 5.62 1.84
N GLY A 33 -11.61 6.35 2.93
CA GLY A 33 -10.98 7.65 3.14
C GLY A 33 -10.32 7.80 4.50
N LEU A 34 -9.19 8.51 4.52
CA LEU A 34 -8.49 8.95 5.72
C LEU A 34 -8.03 10.40 5.52
N ASP A 35 -8.18 11.26 6.52
CA ASP A 35 -7.82 12.67 6.42
C ASP A 35 -7.27 13.21 7.75
N GLU A 36 -6.79 14.45 7.75
CA GLU A 36 -6.21 15.06 8.94
C GLU A 36 -7.21 15.21 10.11
N LYS A 37 -8.52 15.17 9.85
CA LYS A 37 -9.57 15.30 10.86
C LYS A 37 -9.86 13.97 11.57
N THR A 38 -9.65 12.87 10.87
CA THR A 38 -9.89 11.50 11.35
C THR A 38 -8.63 10.83 11.86
N ALA A 39 -7.47 11.24 11.35
CA ALA A 39 -6.16 10.75 11.76
C ALA A 39 -5.14 11.90 11.77
N THR A 40 -5.15 12.68 12.84
CA THR A 40 -4.10 13.66 13.12
C THR A 40 -2.90 12.95 13.74
N HIS A 41 -1.68 13.33 13.35
CA HIS A 41 -0.46 12.82 13.97
C HIS A 41 0.55 13.95 14.17
N GLU A 42 1.05 14.15 15.39
CA GLU A 42 1.93 15.28 15.73
C GLU A 42 3.21 15.30 14.87
N ALA A 43 3.77 14.13 14.57
CA ALA A 43 4.94 14.01 13.69
C ALA A 43 4.65 14.19 12.19
N TRP A 44 3.39 14.44 11.80
CA TRP A 44 2.97 14.71 10.43
C TRP A 44 2.05 15.94 10.37
N PRO A 45 2.61 17.15 10.50
CA PRO A 45 1.84 18.40 10.55
C PRO A 45 1.47 18.93 9.14
N HIS A 46 1.04 18.04 8.25
CA HIS A 46 0.65 18.38 6.88
C HIS A 46 -0.83 18.07 6.66
N PRO A 47 -1.63 18.98 6.09
CA PRO A 47 -2.98 18.66 5.64
C PRO A 47 -2.93 17.62 4.52
N TYR A 48 -3.75 16.58 4.62
CA TYR A 48 -3.72 15.49 3.66
C TYR A 48 -5.08 14.79 3.56
N ARG A 49 -5.32 14.16 2.42
CA ARG A 49 -6.42 13.21 2.25
C ARG A 49 -5.93 11.98 1.50
N LEU A 50 -6.21 10.81 2.04
CA LEU A 50 -5.99 9.53 1.40
C LEU A 50 -7.32 8.97 0.93
N GLU A 51 -7.36 8.46 -0.30
CA GLU A 51 -8.46 7.66 -0.81
C GLU A 51 -7.93 6.29 -1.20
N TYR A 52 -8.58 5.23 -0.73
CA TYR A 52 -8.20 3.86 -1.03
C TYR A 52 -9.34 3.15 -1.76
N ALA A 53 -9.18 2.98 -3.07
CA ALA A 53 -10.13 2.28 -3.92
C ALA A 53 -9.77 0.80 -4.01
N ILE A 54 -10.75 -0.06 -3.75
CA ILE A 54 -10.62 -1.51 -3.82
C ILE A 54 -11.62 -2.00 -4.85
N VAL A 55 -11.15 -2.72 -5.88
CA VAL A 55 -12.00 -3.38 -6.87
C VAL A 55 -11.78 -4.87 -6.78
N VAL A 56 -12.85 -5.59 -6.47
CA VAL A 56 -12.88 -7.05 -6.42
C VAL A 56 -13.53 -7.56 -7.70
N ALA A 57 -12.77 -8.31 -8.48
CA ALA A 57 -13.21 -8.99 -9.68
C ALA A 57 -13.21 -10.51 -9.46
N ALA A 58 -13.75 -11.27 -10.41
CA ALA A 58 -13.83 -12.73 -10.32
C ALA A 58 -12.46 -13.40 -10.10
N GLU A 59 -11.40 -12.90 -10.75
CA GLU A 59 -10.06 -13.49 -10.73
C GLU A 59 -8.96 -12.51 -10.30
N SER A 60 -9.30 -11.30 -9.88
CA SER A 60 -8.31 -10.29 -9.49
C SER A 60 -8.78 -9.35 -8.39
N LEU A 61 -7.82 -8.77 -7.70
CA LEU A 61 -8.00 -7.72 -6.71
C LEU A 61 -7.16 -6.51 -7.13
N SER A 62 -7.79 -5.39 -7.44
CA SER A 62 -7.10 -4.13 -7.72
C SER A 62 -7.22 -3.20 -6.53
N THR A 63 -6.11 -2.58 -6.15
CA THR A 63 -6.05 -1.64 -5.03
C THR A 63 -5.29 -0.39 -5.44
N THR A 64 -5.88 0.77 -5.19
CA THR A 64 -5.30 2.07 -5.57
C THR A 64 -5.34 3.00 -4.37
N LEU A 65 -4.17 3.45 -3.93
CA LEU A 65 -4.02 4.51 -2.93
C LEU A 65 -3.75 5.85 -3.62
N THR A 66 -4.65 6.79 -3.45
CA THR A 66 -4.49 8.17 -3.92
C THR A 66 -4.15 9.08 -2.75
N VAL A 67 -3.03 9.80 -2.85
CA VAL A 67 -2.57 10.76 -1.83
C VAL A 67 -2.80 12.17 -2.34
N HIS A 68 -3.61 12.94 -1.62
CA HIS A 68 -3.85 14.35 -1.89
C HIS A 68 -3.11 15.22 -0.88
N ASN A 69 -2.30 16.15 -1.39
CA ASN A 69 -1.85 17.29 -0.60
C ASN A 69 -2.93 18.37 -0.62
N THR A 70 -3.57 18.60 0.52
CA THR A 70 -4.67 19.57 0.67
C THR A 70 -4.21 20.89 1.29
N GLY A 71 -2.91 21.02 1.58
CA GLY A 71 -2.31 22.23 2.10
C GLY A 71 -1.55 23.04 1.06
N ASP A 72 -0.97 24.16 1.50
CA ASP A 72 -0.27 25.11 0.64
C ASP A 72 1.24 24.84 0.53
N ALA A 73 1.74 23.83 1.25
CA ALA A 73 3.15 23.45 1.28
C ALA A 73 3.36 22.03 0.77
N ALA A 74 4.40 21.82 -0.03
CA ALA A 74 4.80 20.49 -0.47
C ALA A 74 5.22 19.62 0.72
N PHE A 75 4.84 18.34 0.72
CA PHE A 75 5.35 17.34 1.65
C PHE A 75 6.00 16.16 0.92
N LYS A 76 6.85 15.42 1.63
CA LYS A 76 7.49 14.19 1.15
C LYS A 76 6.93 13.01 1.91
N PHE A 77 6.53 11.96 1.20
CA PHE A 77 5.98 10.75 1.79
C PHE A 77 6.56 9.51 1.10
N MET A 78 6.35 8.36 1.73
CA MET A 78 6.49 7.04 1.11
C MET A 78 5.20 6.27 1.38
N ASP A 79 4.82 5.41 0.46
CA ASP A 79 3.76 4.43 0.63
C ASP A 79 4.25 3.04 0.25
N LEU A 80 3.55 2.02 0.75
CA LEU A 80 3.81 0.63 0.42
C LEU A 80 2.55 -0.20 0.69
N GLN A 81 2.18 -1.05 -0.27
CA GLN A 81 1.14 -2.05 -0.11
C GLN A 81 1.74 -3.34 0.50
N HIS A 82 1.45 -3.59 1.78
CA HIS A 82 2.07 -4.67 2.54
C HIS A 82 1.32 -6.00 2.39
N THR A 83 1.21 -6.49 1.16
CA THR A 83 0.39 -7.66 0.81
C THR A 83 0.99 -8.97 1.34
N TYR A 84 0.19 -9.76 2.04
CA TYR A 84 0.53 -11.13 2.45
C TYR A 84 -0.19 -12.12 1.52
N PHE A 85 0.57 -12.89 0.76
CA PHE A 85 0.03 -13.93 -0.09
C PHE A 85 -0.16 -15.23 0.69
N ASN A 86 -1.33 -15.85 0.52
CA ASN A 86 -1.58 -17.19 1.06
C ASN A 86 -0.89 -18.22 0.16
N ILE A 87 0.01 -19.02 0.75
CA ILE A 87 0.82 -20.03 0.05
C ILE A 87 0.72 -21.39 0.76
N GLY A 88 1.09 -22.47 0.07
CA GLY A 88 1.09 -23.82 0.65
C GLY A 88 2.27 -24.07 1.60
N ASP A 89 3.46 -24.27 1.05
CA ASP A 89 4.70 -24.47 1.81
C ASP A 89 5.76 -23.47 1.35
N ILE A 90 6.26 -22.64 2.27
CA ILE A 90 7.31 -21.66 2.00
C ILE A 90 8.60 -22.31 1.50
N LYS A 91 8.90 -23.55 1.91
CA LYS A 91 10.11 -24.27 1.46
C LYS A 91 10.04 -24.69 -0.01
N ALA A 92 8.84 -24.80 -0.57
CA ALA A 92 8.60 -25.16 -1.96
C ALA A 92 8.20 -23.95 -2.83
N THR A 93 8.16 -22.75 -2.24
CA THR A 93 7.72 -21.52 -2.91
C THR A 93 8.93 -20.75 -3.44
N THR A 94 8.85 -20.28 -4.68
CA THR A 94 9.84 -19.40 -5.31
C THR A 94 9.17 -18.14 -5.85
N VAL A 95 9.90 -17.03 -5.90
CA VAL A 95 9.43 -15.77 -6.50
C VAL A 95 10.37 -15.41 -7.65
N SER A 96 9.82 -15.28 -8.87
CA SER A 96 10.56 -14.96 -10.08
C SER A 96 10.23 -13.55 -10.59
N GLY A 97 10.96 -13.07 -11.61
CA GLY A 97 10.75 -11.75 -12.22
C GLY A 97 11.64 -10.65 -11.65
N PHE A 98 12.67 -11.03 -10.88
CA PHE A 98 13.62 -10.12 -10.25
C PHE A 98 15.07 -10.36 -10.67
N GLN A 99 15.36 -11.28 -11.59
CA GLN A 99 16.73 -11.50 -12.08
C GLN A 99 17.36 -10.19 -12.57
N GLY A 100 18.58 -9.91 -12.12
CA GLY A 100 19.35 -8.70 -12.39
C GLY A 100 18.95 -7.48 -11.56
N ALA A 101 17.91 -7.57 -10.72
CA ALA A 101 17.52 -6.48 -9.84
C ALA A 101 18.55 -6.24 -8.73
N LYS A 102 18.86 -4.96 -8.49
CA LYS A 102 19.61 -4.53 -7.31
C LYS A 102 18.65 -4.45 -6.11
N TYR A 103 19.06 -4.96 -4.97
CA TYR A 103 18.26 -4.88 -3.74
C TYR A 103 19.13 -4.65 -2.51
N LEU A 104 18.47 -4.21 -1.43
CA LEU A 104 19.07 -4.06 -0.10
C LEU A 104 18.60 -5.20 0.80
N ASP A 105 19.51 -6.10 1.15
CA ASP A 105 19.28 -7.18 2.11
C ASP A 105 19.33 -6.62 3.53
N LYS A 106 18.15 -6.39 4.12
CA LYS A 106 18.01 -5.87 5.48
C LYS A 106 18.39 -6.87 6.57
N ALA A 107 18.68 -8.12 6.23
CA ALA A 107 19.15 -9.15 7.15
C ALA A 107 20.67 -9.36 7.10
N SER A 108 21.39 -8.65 6.22
CA SER A 108 22.84 -8.76 6.05
C SER A 108 23.56 -7.49 6.53
N ASP A 109 24.76 -7.66 7.07
CA ASP A 109 25.69 -6.56 7.38
C ASP A 109 26.29 -5.92 6.12
N ASP A 110 26.27 -6.64 4.99
CA ASP A 110 26.64 -6.14 3.66
C ASP A 110 25.38 -6.12 2.77
N PRO A 111 24.58 -5.04 2.82
CA PRO A 111 23.19 -5.07 2.35
C PRO A 111 23.05 -4.96 0.84
N GLU A 112 24.02 -4.41 0.11
CA GLU A 112 23.88 -4.21 -1.34
C GLU A 112 24.11 -5.51 -2.11
N LYS A 113 23.07 -6.00 -2.80
CA LYS A 113 23.10 -7.26 -3.55
C LYS A 113 22.50 -7.10 -4.94
N VAL A 114 22.85 -8.04 -5.82
CA VAL A 114 22.20 -8.24 -7.13
C VAL A 114 21.58 -9.63 -7.13
N ARG A 115 20.36 -9.75 -7.66
CA ARG A 115 19.70 -11.04 -7.81
C ARG A 115 20.24 -11.76 -9.04
N ASP A 116 21.00 -12.83 -8.83
CA ASP A 116 21.73 -13.50 -9.92
C ASP A 116 20.86 -14.44 -10.77
N ASP A 117 19.74 -14.91 -10.24
CA ASP A 117 18.80 -15.81 -10.92
C ASP A 117 17.33 -15.45 -10.64
N ASP A 118 16.42 -16.16 -11.33
CA ASP A 118 14.98 -16.00 -11.17
C ASP A 118 14.36 -16.97 -10.15
N ARG A 119 15.17 -17.63 -9.29
CA ARG A 119 14.71 -18.72 -8.40
C ARG A 119 14.92 -18.45 -6.92
#